data_AF-A0A1Q7RF02-F1
#
_entry.id   AF-A0A1Q7RF02-F1
#
_cell.length_a   1.000
_cell.length_b   1.000
_cell.length_c   1.000
_cell.angle_alpha   90.00
_cell.angle_beta   90.00
_cell.angle_gamma   90.00
#
_symmetry.space_group_name_H-M   'P 1'
#
loop_
_entity.id
_entity.type
_entity.pdbx_description
1 polymer ?
#
loop_
_entity_poly.entity_id
_entity_poly.type
_entity_poly.pdbx_seq_one_letter_code
_entity_poly.pdbx_strand_id
1 'polypeptide(L)'
;MPENISVRYTEDEAGYISVRPVVRQSFQLAELADMVVSVAGKNAARVAQIFRAGTVVYNGYRYWWEGFSAQHDEISALLAPFPEDDASRPFRAEEVAAVILETGGGTQRTAVELTREEADRRRLLRRRTPWDCLLELARASQPHYESYSYAQRGDLYRASLSFDAGSQLLRELLEAAPRSLRVRLAALRPLAALIFLCPRARGERLSLDVRKA
;
A
#
# COMPACT_ATOMS: atom_id res chain seq x y z
N MET A 1 5.50 -24.29 -14.99
CA MET A 1 5.28 -23.91 -13.56
C MET A 1 4.16 -24.76 -12.91
N PRO A 2 4.17 -25.03 -11.59
CA PRO A 2 3.12 -25.79 -10.91
C PRO A 2 1.78 -25.03 -10.90
N GLU A 3 0.68 -25.72 -11.21
CA GLU A 3 -0.66 -25.10 -11.23
C GLU A 3 -1.23 -24.91 -9.82
N ASN A 4 -1.11 -25.95 -8.97
CA ASN A 4 -1.58 -25.98 -7.59
C ASN A 4 -0.41 -26.04 -6.63
N ILE A 5 -0.36 -25.13 -5.66
CA ILE A 5 0.78 -24.95 -4.75
C ILE A 5 0.27 -25.07 -3.31
N SER A 6 0.87 -25.97 -2.54
CA SER A 6 0.57 -26.10 -1.11
C SER A 6 1.31 -25.02 -0.34
N VAL A 7 0.55 -24.09 0.23
CA VAL A 7 1.04 -22.92 0.97
C VAL A 7 0.71 -23.11 2.45
N ARG A 8 1.68 -22.78 3.30
CA ARG A 8 1.55 -22.71 4.74
C ARG A 8 1.70 -21.27 5.18
N TYR A 9 0.98 -20.82 6.21
CA TYR A 9 1.20 -19.48 6.75
C TYR A 9 0.93 -19.39 8.26
N THR A 10 1.52 -18.36 8.87
CA THR A 10 1.31 -17.95 10.26
C THR A 10 1.51 -16.44 10.38
N GLU A 11 1.05 -15.84 11.47
CA GLU A 11 1.28 -14.42 11.76
C GLU A 11 2.77 -14.14 12.00
N ASP A 12 3.28 -13.06 11.41
CA ASP A 12 4.67 -12.59 11.52
C ASP A 12 4.74 -11.50 12.60
N GLU A 13 4.92 -11.89 13.87
CA GLU A 13 5.19 -10.96 14.98
C GLU A 13 6.63 -11.10 15.48
N ALA A 14 7.30 -9.96 15.65
CA ALA A 14 8.63 -9.89 16.24
C ALA A 14 8.52 -9.93 17.77
N GLY A 15 8.48 -11.15 18.32
CA GLY A 15 8.74 -11.40 19.75
C GLY A 15 7.55 -11.95 20.52
N TYR A 16 7.45 -13.27 20.55
CA TYR A 16 7.16 -14.13 21.72
C TYR A 16 7.00 -15.56 21.17
N ILE A 17 7.60 -16.56 21.81
CA ILE A 17 7.44 -17.97 21.44
C ILE A 17 6.02 -18.38 21.83
N SER A 18 5.06 -18.15 20.93
CA SER A 18 3.72 -18.72 20.98
C SER A 18 3.59 -19.70 19.82
N VAL A 19 3.22 -20.95 20.11
CA VAL A 19 2.93 -21.95 19.08
C VAL A 19 1.61 -21.57 18.42
N ARG A 20 1.67 -20.75 17.35
CA ARG A 20 0.49 -20.34 16.58
C ARG A 20 0.10 -21.43 15.58
N PRO A 21 -1.20 -21.59 15.28
CA PRO A 21 -1.65 -22.58 14.33
C PRO A 21 -1.10 -22.27 12.94
N VAL A 22 -0.33 -23.20 12.39
CA VAL A 22 0.11 -23.14 10.99
C VAL A 22 -1.06 -23.57 10.12
N VAL A 23 -1.59 -22.65 9.33
CA VAL A 23 -2.67 -22.94 8.39
C VAL A 23 -2.07 -23.50 7.11
N ARG A 24 -2.74 -24.49 6.50
CA ARG A 24 -2.38 -25.04 5.18
C ARG A 24 -3.50 -24.71 4.19
N GLN A 25 -3.13 -24.20 3.02
CA GLN A 25 -4.06 -23.86 1.95
C GLN A 25 -3.43 -24.20 0.60
N SER A 26 -4.24 -24.54 -0.39
CA SER A 26 -3.78 -24.66 -1.77
C SER A 26 -4.04 -23.36 -2.51
N PHE A 27 -3.02 -22.84 -3.18
CA PHE A 27 -3.09 -21.65 -4.04
C PHE A 27 -2.95 -22.08 -5.50
N GLN A 28 -3.68 -21.43 -6.39
CA GLN A 28 -3.36 -21.38 -7.81
C GLN A 28 -2.09 -20.55 -8.02
N LEU A 29 -1.34 -20.84 -9.08
CA LEU A 29 -0.15 -20.05 -9.43
C LEU A 29 -0.45 -18.55 -9.55
N ALA A 30 -1.60 -18.19 -10.13
CA ALA A 30 -2.01 -16.79 -10.27
C ALA A 30 -2.25 -16.10 -8.92
N GLU A 31 -2.76 -16.82 -7.92
CA GLU A 31 -3.00 -16.31 -6.57
C GLU A 31 -1.68 -16.09 -5.83
N LEU A 32 -0.74 -17.03 -5.95
CA LEU A 32 0.60 -16.86 -5.41
C LEU A 32 1.34 -15.70 -6.11
N ALA A 33 1.19 -15.59 -7.43
CA ALA A 33 1.78 -14.49 -8.20
C ALA A 33 1.26 -13.13 -7.76
N ASP A 34 -0.04 -12.97 -7.54
CA ASP A 34 -0.63 -11.71 -7.07
C ASP A 34 -0.08 -11.29 -5.70
N MET A 35 0.04 -12.25 -4.77
CA MET A 35 0.66 -12.01 -3.47
C MET A 35 2.14 -11.62 -3.59
N VAL A 36 2.92 -12.34 -4.41
CA VAL A 36 4.35 -12.07 -4.58
C VAL A 36 4.59 -10.72 -5.28
N VAL A 37 3.81 -10.41 -6.31
CA VAL A 37 3.88 -9.12 -7.03
C VAL A 37 3.49 -7.95 -6.13
N SER A 38 2.56 -8.15 -5.19
CA SER A 38 2.24 -7.12 -4.18
C SER A 38 3.44 -6.73 -3.32
N VAL A 39 4.40 -7.64 -3.11
CA VAL A 39 5.61 -7.39 -2.30
C VAL A 39 6.81 -6.98 -3.16
N ALA A 40 6.97 -7.61 -4.33
CA ALA A 40 8.13 -7.43 -5.20
C ALA A 40 7.98 -6.34 -6.25
N GLY A 41 6.74 -5.89 -6.48
CA GLY A 41 6.35 -5.23 -7.73
C GLY A 41 6.41 -6.18 -8.92
N LYS A 42 6.13 -5.67 -10.12
CA LYS A 42 6.25 -6.41 -11.40
C LYS A 42 7.72 -6.51 -11.84
N ASN A 43 8.57 -7.06 -10.98
CA ASN A 43 9.98 -7.30 -11.25
C ASN A 43 10.22 -8.80 -11.45
N ALA A 44 10.38 -9.24 -12.71
CA ALA A 44 10.51 -10.66 -13.06
C ALA A 44 11.64 -11.36 -12.29
N ALA A 45 12.80 -10.72 -12.14
CA ALA A 45 13.94 -11.32 -11.44
C ALA A 45 13.65 -11.52 -9.94
N ARG A 46 13.04 -10.53 -9.29
CA ARG A 46 12.70 -10.60 -7.87
C ARG A 46 11.55 -11.57 -7.60
N VAL A 47 10.55 -11.61 -8.48
CA VAL A 47 9.46 -12.61 -8.43
C VAL A 47 10.02 -14.02 -8.53
N ALA A 48 10.89 -14.28 -9.52
CA ALA A 48 11.54 -15.58 -9.70
C ALA A 48 12.39 -15.98 -8.48
N GLN A 49 13.09 -15.02 -7.87
CA GLN A 49 13.85 -15.24 -6.64
C GLN A 49 12.95 -15.66 -5.48
N ILE A 50 11.80 -14.99 -5.31
CA ILE A 50 10.84 -15.31 -4.23
C ILE A 50 10.20 -16.68 -4.45
N PHE A 51 9.76 -17.01 -5.67
CA PHE A 51 9.22 -18.35 -5.99
C PHE A 51 10.22 -19.46 -5.68
N ARG A 52 11.50 -19.25 -5.99
CA ARG A 52 12.57 -20.20 -5.66
C ARG A 52 12.83 -20.29 -4.16
N ALA A 53 12.80 -19.17 -3.46
CA ALA A 53 13.01 -19.12 -2.01
C ALA A 53 11.87 -19.79 -1.23
N GLY A 54 10.67 -19.84 -1.80
CA GLY A 54 9.55 -20.55 -1.18
C GLY A 54 8.95 -19.81 0.03
N THR A 55 9.17 -18.50 0.17
CA THR A 55 8.65 -17.73 1.30
C THR A 55 8.46 -16.24 0.98
N VAL A 56 7.42 -15.64 1.57
CA VAL A 56 7.16 -14.20 1.51
C VAL A 56 6.42 -13.75 2.77
N VAL A 57 6.63 -12.50 3.20
CA VAL A 57 5.80 -11.86 4.23
C VAL A 57 4.83 -10.92 3.54
N TYR A 58 3.53 -11.08 3.81
CA TYR A 58 2.46 -10.31 3.19
C TYR A 58 1.34 -10.08 4.21
N ASN A 59 0.86 -8.83 4.33
CA ASN A 59 -0.19 -8.40 5.26
C ASN A 59 0.00 -8.87 6.72
N GLY A 60 1.24 -8.90 7.22
CA GLY A 60 1.55 -9.33 8.59
C GLY A 60 1.58 -10.85 8.79
N TYR A 61 1.50 -11.63 7.72
CA TYR A 61 1.64 -13.09 7.74
C TYR A 61 2.89 -13.51 6.97
N ARG A 62 3.57 -14.54 7.46
CA ARG A 62 4.63 -15.22 6.74
C ARG A 62 4.07 -16.45 6.06
N TYR A 63 4.33 -16.56 4.76
CA TYR A 63 3.90 -17.67 3.92
C TYR A 63 5.11 -18.53 3.53
N TRP A 64 4.88 -19.83 3.33
CA TRP A 64 5.86 -20.81 2.87
C TRP A 64 5.26 -21.80 1.89
N TRP A 65 6.03 -22.19 0.88
CA TRP A 65 5.70 -23.25 -0.06
C TRP A 65 6.98 -24.01 -0.45
N GLU A 66 6.83 -25.10 -1.19
CA GLU A 66 7.96 -25.76 -1.84
C GLU A 66 8.46 -24.88 -2.99
N GLY A 67 9.68 -24.35 -2.85
CA GLY A 67 10.25 -23.45 -3.84
C GLY A 67 10.43 -24.12 -5.20
N PHE A 68 10.17 -23.38 -6.27
CA PHE A 68 10.31 -23.87 -7.64
C PHE A 68 11.02 -22.85 -8.52
N SER A 69 11.72 -23.33 -9.55
CA SER A 69 12.28 -22.50 -10.61
C SER A 69 11.28 -22.33 -11.74
N ALA A 70 11.32 -21.16 -12.37
CA ALA A 70 10.60 -20.85 -13.59
C ALA A 70 11.55 -20.09 -14.52
N GLN A 71 11.41 -20.30 -15.81
CA GLN A 71 12.19 -19.58 -16.81
C GLN A 71 11.72 -18.13 -16.95
N HIS A 72 12.56 -17.28 -17.55
CA HIS A 72 12.27 -15.85 -17.67
C HIS A 72 11.00 -15.56 -18.49
N ASP A 73 10.79 -16.32 -19.56
CA ASP A 73 9.60 -16.27 -20.43
C ASP A 73 8.34 -16.71 -19.68
N GLU A 74 8.40 -17.79 -18.90
CA GLU A 74 7.30 -18.25 -18.05
C GLU A 74 6.87 -17.17 -17.04
N ILE A 75 7.83 -16.53 -16.36
CA ILE A 75 7.55 -15.45 -15.42
C ILE A 75 7.01 -14.22 -16.16
N SER A 76 7.56 -13.88 -17.32
CA SER A 76 7.09 -12.73 -18.10
C SER A 76 5.64 -12.92 -18.56
N ALA A 77 5.28 -14.12 -19.01
CA ALA A 77 3.90 -14.47 -19.38
C ALA A 77 2.95 -14.41 -18.17
N LEU A 78 3.39 -14.88 -17.01
CA LEU A 78 2.63 -14.79 -15.75
C LEU A 78 2.39 -13.36 -15.30
N LEU A 79 3.37 -12.47 -15.52
CA LEU A 79 3.29 -11.06 -15.13
C LEU A 79 2.56 -10.19 -16.16
N ALA A 80 2.45 -10.60 -17.42
CA ALA A 80 1.83 -9.82 -18.49
C ALA A 80 0.43 -9.25 -18.12
N PRO A 81 -0.46 -9.98 -17.42
CA PRO A 81 -1.79 -9.47 -17.04
C PRO A 81 -1.77 -8.41 -15.92
N PHE A 82 -0.64 -8.19 -15.23
CA PHE A 82 -0.56 -7.19 -14.17
C PHE A 82 -0.45 -5.78 -14.75
N PRO A 83 -1.12 -4.78 -14.15
CA PRO A 83 -1.10 -3.41 -14.67
C PRO A 83 0.32 -2.85 -14.78
N GLU A 84 0.59 -2.05 -15.80
CA GLU A 84 1.85 -1.32 -15.94
C GLU A 84 1.76 0.08 -15.34
N ASP A 85 2.94 0.64 -15.08
CA ASP A 85 3.10 2.06 -14.84
C ASP A 85 2.67 2.89 -16.05
N ASP A 86 1.91 3.95 -15.80
CA ASP A 86 1.44 4.84 -16.85
C ASP A 86 1.47 6.30 -16.37
N ALA A 87 2.59 6.96 -16.64
CA ALA A 87 2.83 8.35 -16.29
C ALA A 87 1.91 9.35 -17.02
N SER A 88 1.18 8.91 -18.05
CA SER A 88 0.23 9.76 -18.77
C SER A 88 -1.12 9.89 -18.04
N ARG A 89 -1.37 9.07 -17.02
CA ARG A 89 -2.63 9.10 -16.28
C ARG A 89 -2.77 10.39 -15.47
N PRO A 90 -3.88 11.13 -15.62
CA PRO A 90 -4.08 12.35 -14.89
C PRO A 90 -4.44 12.05 -13.43
N PHE A 91 -3.93 12.88 -12.52
CA PHE A 91 -4.38 12.90 -11.13
C PHE A 91 -5.85 13.34 -11.03
N ARG A 92 -6.66 12.59 -10.29
CA ARG A 92 -8.09 12.85 -10.06
C ARG A 92 -8.39 12.84 -8.57
N ALA A 93 -8.57 14.03 -7.98
CA ALA A 93 -8.74 14.20 -6.53
C ALA A 93 -9.95 13.42 -5.98
N GLU A 94 -11.01 13.29 -6.77
CA GLU A 94 -12.23 12.56 -6.47
C GLU A 94 -12.03 11.04 -6.34
N GLU A 95 -11.01 10.48 -7.00
CA GLU A 95 -10.68 9.05 -7.00
C GLU A 95 -9.72 8.65 -5.86
N VAL A 96 -9.16 9.62 -5.14
CA VAL A 96 -8.20 9.35 -4.05
C VAL A 96 -8.86 8.57 -2.92
N ALA A 97 -8.37 7.37 -2.59
CA ALA A 97 -8.92 6.55 -1.50
C ALA A 97 -8.13 6.68 -0.18
N ALA A 98 -6.84 6.97 -0.27
CA ALA A 98 -5.97 7.18 0.88
C ALA A 98 -4.85 8.18 0.55
N VAL A 99 -4.26 8.77 1.58
CA VAL A 99 -3.08 9.62 1.49
C VAL A 99 -2.04 9.16 2.49
N ILE A 100 -0.82 8.93 2.02
CA ILE A 100 0.34 8.61 2.85
C ILE A 100 1.08 9.91 3.13
N LEU A 101 1.17 10.26 4.41
CA LEU A 101 1.91 11.41 4.90
C LEU A 101 3.36 11.01 5.12
N GLU A 102 4.28 11.49 4.29
CA GLU A 102 5.70 11.26 4.49
C GLU A 102 6.32 12.41 5.28
N THR A 103 7.01 12.06 6.36
CA THR A 103 7.85 12.99 7.12
C THR A 103 9.32 12.67 6.88
N GLY A 104 10.14 13.72 6.78
CA GLY A 104 11.59 13.58 6.97
C GLY A 104 12.47 14.29 5.95
N GLY A 105 13.56 14.84 6.50
CA GLY A 105 14.91 14.84 5.93
C GLY A 105 15.83 14.09 6.91
N GLY A 106 16.85 13.38 6.39
CA GLY A 106 17.75 12.52 7.17
C GLY A 106 17.46 11.01 7.09
N THR A 107 18.02 10.21 8.00
CA THR A 107 18.05 8.73 7.97
C THR A 107 16.75 8.02 8.36
N GLN A 108 15.71 8.73 8.78
CA GLN A 108 14.42 8.14 9.16
C GLN A 108 13.28 8.86 8.43
N ARG A 109 12.72 8.18 7.43
CA ARG A 109 11.44 8.52 6.81
C ARG A 109 10.34 7.79 7.57
N THR A 110 9.40 8.54 8.13
CA THR A 110 8.20 7.96 8.74
C THR A 110 7.02 8.27 7.85
N ALA A 111 6.24 7.24 7.53
CA ALA A 111 5.03 7.34 6.73
C ALA A 111 3.81 7.02 7.60
N VAL A 112 2.75 7.81 7.46
CA VAL A 112 1.45 7.53 8.09
C VAL A 112 0.37 7.56 7.02
N GLU A 113 -0.30 6.43 6.83
CA GLU A 113 -1.45 6.34 5.93
C GLU A 113 -2.73 6.86 6.62
N LEU A 114 -3.46 7.71 5.91
CA LEU A 114 -4.81 8.16 6.25
C LEU A 114 -5.77 7.72 5.15
N THR A 115 -6.74 6.89 5.49
CA THR A 115 -7.83 6.55 4.56
C THR A 115 -8.85 7.68 4.50
N ARG A 116 -9.60 7.76 3.41
CA ARG A 116 -10.74 8.70 3.29
C ARG A 116 -11.72 8.54 4.46
N GLU A 117 -12.03 7.30 4.83
CA GLU A 117 -12.97 7.00 5.92
C GLU A 117 -12.48 7.54 7.28
N GLU A 118 -11.18 7.48 7.55
CA GLU A 118 -10.60 8.02 8.80
C GLU A 118 -10.58 9.54 8.80
N ALA A 119 -10.19 10.14 7.67
CA ALA A 119 -9.90 11.56 7.53
C ALA A 119 -11.14 12.42 7.24
N ASP A 120 -12.22 11.84 6.72
CA ASP A 120 -13.47 12.56 6.40
C ASP A 120 -14.49 12.53 7.55
N ARG A 121 -14.14 11.94 8.70
CA ARG A 121 -14.99 11.94 9.89
C ARG A 121 -15.19 13.37 10.42
N ARG A 122 -16.36 13.93 10.11
CA ARG A 122 -16.78 15.26 10.56
C ARG A 122 -16.99 15.28 12.07
N ARG A 123 -16.48 16.34 12.71
CA ARG A 123 -16.99 16.76 14.02
C ARG A 123 -18.22 17.62 13.81
N LEU A 124 -19.24 17.40 14.63
CA LEU A 124 -20.35 18.34 14.80
C LEU A 124 -19.73 19.73 15.04
N LEU A 125 -20.12 20.72 14.21
CA LEU A 125 -19.65 22.13 14.19
C LEU A 125 -18.41 22.50 13.37
N ARG A 126 -17.67 21.57 12.73
CA ARG A 126 -16.52 21.95 11.88
C ARG A 126 -16.87 21.98 10.40
N ARG A 127 -16.40 23.04 9.72
CA ARG A 127 -16.61 23.28 8.28
C ARG A 127 -15.67 22.49 7.36
N ARG A 128 -14.49 22.09 7.84
CA ARG A 128 -13.47 21.34 7.07
C ARG A 128 -13.01 20.10 7.85
N THR A 129 -12.78 19.01 7.12
CA THR A 129 -12.16 17.78 7.63
C THR A 129 -10.67 17.75 7.24
N PRO A 130 -9.84 16.90 7.89
CA PRO A 130 -8.50 16.63 7.41
C PRO A 130 -8.46 16.22 5.94
N TRP A 131 -9.47 15.47 5.48
CA TRP A 131 -9.59 15.07 4.09
C TRP A 131 -9.75 16.27 3.14
N ASP A 132 -10.57 17.26 3.51
CA ASP A 132 -10.73 18.50 2.74
C ASP A 132 -9.39 19.24 2.60
N CYS A 133 -8.61 19.36 3.68
CA CYS A 133 -7.29 19.98 3.66
C CYS A 133 -6.33 19.29 2.67
N LEU A 134 -6.31 17.95 2.66
CA LEU A 134 -5.45 17.17 1.78
C LEU A 134 -5.84 17.34 0.29
N LEU A 135 -7.14 17.30 -0.02
CA LEU A 135 -7.61 17.44 -1.39
C LEU A 135 -7.47 18.87 -1.93
N GLU A 136 -7.64 19.89 -1.09
CA GLU A 136 -7.39 21.28 -1.48
C GLU A 136 -5.91 21.48 -1.85
N LEU A 137 -4.98 20.96 -1.05
CA LEU A 137 -3.56 21.00 -1.38
C LEU A 137 -3.24 20.21 -2.65
N ALA A 138 -3.85 19.04 -2.85
CA ALA A 138 -3.67 18.25 -4.07
C ALA A 138 -4.10 19.05 -5.32
N ARG A 139 -5.22 19.75 -5.26
CA ARG A 139 -5.69 20.61 -6.37
C ARG A 139 -4.73 21.77 -6.64
N ALA A 140 -4.13 22.35 -5.59
CA ALA A 140 -3.20 23.46 -5.72
C ALA A 140 -1.79 23.05 -6.19
N SER A 141 -1.32 21.86 -5.81
CA SER A 141 0.05 21.39 -6.04
C SER A 141 0.22 20.54 -7.30
N GLN A 142 -0.87 20.03 -7.88
CA GLN A 142 -0.87 19.12 -9.03
C GLN A 142 0.11 17.93 -8.86
N PRO A 143 -0.22 16.95 -8.00
CA PRO A 143 0.60 15.76 -7.79
C PRO A 143 0.99 15.09 -9.10
N HIS A 144 2.27 14.71 -9.23
CA HIS A 144 2.76 13.96 -10.39
C HIS A 144 2.61 12.47 -10.17
N TYR A 145 2.46 11.71 -11.25
CA TYR A 145 2.45 10.25 -11.18
C TYR A 145 3.81 9.74 -10.67
N GLU A 146 3.79 8.90 -9.64
CA GLU A 146 4.99 8.27 -9.07
C GLU A 146 5.14 6.84 -9.60
N SER A 147 4.13 5.99 -9.38
CA SER A 147 4.14 4.56 -9.73
C SER A 147 2.78 3.90 -9.47
N TYR A 148 2.65 2.63 -9.86
CA TYR A 148 1.54 1.76 -9.52
C TYR A 148 1.92 0.88 -8.33
N SER A 149 1.13 0.95 -7.26
CA SER A 149 1.26 0.05 -6.13
C SER A 149 0.47 -1.23 -6.38
N TYR A 150 1.17 -2.36 -6.50
CA TYR A 150 0.52 -3.67 -6.61
C TYR A 150 -0.14 -4.08 -5.29
N ALA A 151 0.47 -3.77 -4.15
CA ALA A 151 -0.09 -4.02 -2.83
C ALA A 151 -1.42 -3.29 -2.61
N GLN A 152 -1.48 -2.01 -2.99
CA GLN A 152 -2.68 -1.18 -2.82
C GLN A 152 -3.57 -1.16 -4.07
N ARG A 153 -3.16 -1.86 -5.13
CA ARG A 153 -3.82 -1.96 -6.45
C ARG A 153 -4.27 -0.61 -7.00
N GLY A 154 -3.38 0.39 -6.94
CA GLY A 154 -3.71 1.75 -7.31
C GLY A 154 -2.51 2.56 -7.72
N ASP A 155 -2.81 3.64 -8.43
CA ASP A 155 -1.82 4.63 -8.83
C ASP A 155 -1.44 5.49 -7.63
N LEU A 156 -0.15 5.74 -7.51
CA LEU A 156 0.44 6.62 -6.53
C LEU A 156 0.81 7.93 -7.22
N TYR A 157 0.36 9.04 -6.65
CA TYR A 157 0.73 10.38 -7.09
C TYR A 157 1.42 11.12 -5.96
N ARG A 158 2.53 11.80 -6.27
CA ARG A 158 3.36 12.47 -5.26
C ARG A 158 3.24 13.99 -5.36
N ALA A 159 3.06 14.63 -4.21
CA ALA A 159 3.26 16.07 -4.03
C ALA A 159 4.39 16.30 -3.03
N SER A 160 5.49 16.88 -3.49
CA SER A 160 6.61 17.29 -2.64
C SER A 160 6.29 18.63 -1.96
N LEU A 161 6.64 18.76 -0.68
CA LEU A 161 6.37 19.96 0.10
C LEU A 161 7.67 20.62 0.54
N SER A 162 7.70 21.95 0.50
CA SER A 162 8.70 22.72 1.24
C SER A 162 8.46 22.55 2.74
N PHE A 163 9.49 22.83 3.55
CA PHE A 163 9.36 22.75 5.00
C PHE A 163 8.22 23.62 5.54
N ASP A 164 8.07 24.84 5.03
CA ASP A 164 7.02 25.78 5.45
C ASP A 164 5.62 25.29 5.05
N ALA A 165 5.46 24.82 3.82
CA ALA A 165 4.20 24.26 3.34
C ALA A 165 3.81 23.00 4.12
N GLY A 166 4.78 22.11 4.39
CA GLY A 166 4.59 20.92 5.20
C GLY A 166 4.20 21.23 6.65
N SER A 167 4.83 22.26 7.23
CA SER A 167 4.52 22.73 8.59
C SER A 167 3.14 23.39 8.67
N GLN A 168 2.76 24.16 7.65
CA GLN A 168 1.43 24.75 7.56
C GLN A 168 0.36 23.66 7.41
N LEU A 169 0.53 22.72 6.48
CA LEU A 169 -0.42 21.64 6.28
C LEU A 169 -0.62 20.82 7.55
N LEU A 170 0.46 20.46 8.25
CA LEU A 170 0.35 19.69 9.49
C LEU A 170 -0.49 20.43 10.55
N ARG A 171 -0.32 21.76 10.67
CA ARG A 171 -1.16 22.58 11.56
C ARG A 171 -2.63 22.52 11.16
N GLU A 172 -2.94 22.71 9.87
CA GLU A 172 -4.32 22.62 9.36
C GLU A 172 -4.95 21.24 9.61
N LEU A 173 -4.18 20.15 9.41
CA LEU A 173 -4.64 18.80 9.69
C LEU A 173 -4.93 18.58 11.18
N LEU A 174 -4.04 19.02 12.07
CA LEU A 174 -4.23 18.95 13.52
C LEU A 174 -5.44 19.75 13.97
N GLU A 175 -5.61 20.94 13.39
CA GLU A 175 -6.76 21.79 13.62
C GLU A 175 -8.03 21.08 13.18
N ALA A 176 -8.10 20.48 12.00
CA ALA A 176 -9.31 19.80 11.49
C ALA A 176 -9.60 18.44 12.16
N ALA A 177 -8.56 17.70 12.62
CA ALA A 177 -8.67 16.30 13.01
C ALA A 177 -9.56 16.02 14.24
N PRO A 178 -10.29 14.87 14.26
CA PRO A 178 -10.89 14.33 15.47
C PRO A 178 -9.82 13.87 16.47
N ARG A 179 -10.20 13.65 17.74
CA ARG A 179 -9.25 13.36 18.84
C ARG A 179 -8.38 12.13 18.58
N SER A 180 -8.96 11.06 18.05
CA SER A 180 -8.25 9.81 17.72
C SER A 180 -7.15 10.04 16.68
N LEU A 181 -7.47 10.77 15.60
CA LEU A 181 -6.53 11.08 14.55
C LEU A 181 -5.48 12.12 14.98
N ARG A 182 -5.88 13.10 15.79
CA ARG A 182 -4.97 14.14 16.30
C ARG A 182 -3.79 13.54 17.07
N VAL A 183 -3.99 12.49 17.85
CA VAL A 183 -2.89 11.81 18.57
C VAL A 183 -1.86 11.23 17.59
N ARG A 184 -2.31 10.57 16.52
CA ARG A 184 -1.43 10.04 15.47
C ARG A 184 -0.66 11.15 14.75
N LEU A 185 -1.33 12.25 14.43
CA LEU A 185 -0.74 13.37 13.70
C LEU A 185 0.20 14.23 14.55
N ALA A 186 -0.04 14.35 15.86
CA ALA A 186 0.77 15.20 16.74
C ALA A 186 2.21 14.71 16.91
N ALA A 187 2.47 13.42 16.64
CA ALA A 187 3.81 12.85 16.66
C ALA A 187 4.60 13.11 15.37
N LEU A 188 3.97 13.68 14.34
CA LEU A 188 4.61 13.91 13.05
C LEU A 188 5.48 15.17 13.08
N ARG A 189 6.62 15.06 12.39
CA ARG A 189 7.41 16.21 11.98
C ARG A 189 6.74 16.91 10.78
N PRO A 190 7.20 18.11 10.38
CA PRO A 190 6.74 18.73 9.14
C PRO A 190 6.77 17.75 7.97
N LEU A 191 5.68 17.75 7.21
CA LEU A 191 5.47 16.83 6.11
C LEU A 191 6.41 17.18 4.96
N ALA A 192 7.13 16.20 4.45
CA ALA A 192 8.06 16.36 3.33
C ALA A 192 7.38 16.05 1.98
N ALA A 193 6.43 15.13 1.98
CA ALA A 193 5.63 14.81 0.82
C ALA A 193 4.29 14.18 1.20
N LEU A 194 3.38 14.18 0.24
CA LEU A 194 2.14 13.42 0.25
C LEU A 194 2.16 12.43 -0.91
N ILE A 195 1.73 11.20 -0.65
CA ILE A 195 1.44 10.23 -1.70
C ILE A 195 -0.06 9.95 -1.69
N PHE A 196 -0.72 10.28 -2.78
CA PHE A 196 -2.15 10.05 -3.00
C PHE A 196 -2.34 8.71 -3.70
N LEU A 197 -3.14 7.82 -3.10
CA LEU A 197 -3.51 6.54 -3.68
C LEU A 197 -4.84 6.67 -4.42
N CYS A 198 -4.84 6.42 -5.73
CA CYS A 198 -6.04 6.34 -6.56
C CYS A 198 -6.21 4.87 -7.01
N PRO A 199 -7.15 4.11 -6.43
CA PRO A 199 -7.34 2.71 -6.78
C PRO A 199 -7.69 2.55 -8.27
N ARG A 200 -7.08 1.56 -8.92
CA ARG A 200 -7.56 1.12 -10.24
C ARG A 200 -8.73 0.16 -9.98
N ALA A 201 -9.93 0.52 -10.43
CA ALA A 201 -11.03 -0.43 -10.44
C ALA A 201 -10.59 -1.65 -11.26
N ARG A 202 -10.57 -2.83 -10.64
CA ARG A 202 -10.44 -4.09 -11.36
C ARG A 202 -11.73 -4.88 -11.12
N GLY A 203 -12.36 -5.32 -12.20
CA GLY A 203 -13.42 -6.32 -12.15
C GLY A 203 -12.96 -7.49 -11.29
N GLU A 204 -13.80 -7.84 -10.33
CA GLU A 204 -13.73 -8.99 -9.42
C GLU A 204 -12.40 -9.19 -8.67
N ARG A 205 -12.46 -9.01 -7.34
CA ARG A 205 -11.45 -9.52 -6.43
C ARG A 205 -11.26 -11.01 -6.71
N LEU A 206 -10.06 -11.44 -7.10
CA LEU A 206 -9.57 -12.72 -6.60
C LEU A 206 -9.38 -12.49 -5.10
N SER A 207 -10.42 -12.76 -4.32
CA SER A 207 -10.32 -12.74 -2.88
C SER A 207 -9.37 -13.86 -2.50
N LEU A 208 -8.15 -13.50 -2.12
CA LEU A 208 -7.45 -14.26 -1.10
C LEU A 208 -8.26 -14.05 0.19
N ASP A 209 -9.43 -14.68 0.27
CA ASP A 209 -10.12 -14.90 1.53
C ASP A 209 -9.19 -15.79 2.33
N VAL A 210 -8.29 -15.15 3.07
CA VAL A 210 -7.69 -15.72 4.27
C VAL A 210 -8.88 -15.93 5.20
N ARG A 211 -9.58 -17.05 5.00
CA ARG A 211 -10.69 -17.44 5.85
C ARG A 211 -10.13 -17.43 7.26
N LYS A 212 -10.63 -16.52 8.09
CA LYS A 212 -10.40 -16.56 9.53
C LYS A 212 -10.84 -17.94 9.99
N ALA A 213 -9.88 -18.80 10.28
CA ALA A 213 -10.08 -20.04 11.01
C ALA A 213 -10.20 -19.71 12.50
#